data_AF-A0A838BWP8-F1
#
_entry.id   AF-A0A838BWP8-F1
#
_cell.length_a   1.000
_cell.length_b   1.000
_cell.length_c   1.000
_cell.angle_alpha   90.00
_cell.angle_beta   90.00
_cell.angle_gamma   90.00
#
_symmetry.space_group_name_H-M   'P 1'
#
loop_
_entity.id
_entity.type
_entity.pdbx_description
1 polymer ?
#
loop_
_entity_poly.entity_id
_entity_poly.type
_entity_poly.pdbx_seq_one_letter_code
_entity_poly.pdbx_strand_id
1 'polypeptide(L)'
;MDLWQLITNDHANVADLCSAILRALPNGSVRSRDRLVDELDSELRRHFEAEEESLFDALEDHDRTRRLIDELEDEHEEIERRLAELVRVPDKGSQNWTLDFRSLATLLEEHFRREEDELLPDAREILSEEQVWELRHEFAEEKIEHLRRHHRQGSAASSGLLLGVLVGAAAGALAFAAWRSGFTRASERSPVERQRHLSWYSNVKLRSRMNRAERLRNPALK
;
A
#
# COMPACT_ATOMS: atom_id res chain seq x y z
N MET A 1 -0.90 -7.62 18.22
CA MET A 1 -0.29 -7.89 16.91
C MET A 1 1.09 -7.27 16.95
N ASP A 2 2.14 -8.08 16.80
CA ASP A 2 3.52 -7.59 16.70
C ASP A 2 3.82 -7.06 15.28
N LEU A 3 5.02 -6.49 15.06
CA LEU A 3 5.43 -5.93 13.76
C LEU A 3 5.34 -6.98 12.64
N TRP A 4 5.86 -8.18 12.90
CA TRP A 4 5.90 -9.25 11.92
C TRP A 4 4.51 -9.68 11.48
N GLN A 5 3.58 -9.78 12.44
CA GLN A 5 2.18 -10.06 12.18
C GLN A 5 1.51 -8.91 11.43
N LEU A 6 1.90 -7.65 11.61
CA LEU A 6 1.34 -6.55 10.83
C LEU A 6 1.71 -6.69 9.35
N ILE A 7 2.98 -6.96 9.07
CA ILE A 7 3.53 -7.15 7.71
C ILE A 7 2.87 -8.36 7.04
N THR A 8 2.95 -9.54 7.66
CA THR A 8 2.40 -10.76 7.03
C THR A 8 0.87 -10.76 6.92
N ASN A 9 0.16 -10.01 7.76
CA ASN A 9 -1.27 -9.80 7.55
C ASN A 9 -1.56 -8.88 6.36
N ASP A 10 -0.70 -7.90 6.05
CA ASP A 10 -0.83 -7.14 4.80
C ASP A 10 -0.60 -8.05 3.58
N HIS A 11 0.42 -8.93 3.62
CA HIS A 11 0.68 -9.89 2.54
C HIS A 11 -0.53 -10.78 2.28
N ALA A 12 -1.12 -11.34 3.35
CA ALA A 12 -2.32 -12.17 3.25
C ALA A 12 -3.51 -11.39 2.65
N ASN A 13 -3.72 -10.14 3.08
CA ASN A 13 -4.78 -9.29 2.54
C ASN A 13 -4.56 -8.98 1.04
N VAL A 14 -3.33 -8.67 0.64
CA VAL A 14 -2.97 -8.42 -0.77
C VAL A 14 -3.17 -9.68 -1.62
N ALA A 15 -2.75 -10.86 -1.13
CA ALA A 15 -2.95 -12.13 -1.81
C ALA A 15 -4.45 -12.44 -2.01
N ASP A 16 -5.27 -12.15 -0.99
CA ASP A 16 -6.72 -12.28 -1.07
C ASP A 16 -7.34 -11.32 -2.09
N LEU A 17 -6.86 -10.06 -2.16
CA LEU A 17 -7.28 -9.09 -3.17
C LEU A 17 -6.92 -9.55 -4.58
N CYS A 18 -5.69 -10.03 -4.80
CA CYS A 18 -5.25 -10.61 -6.07
C CYS A 18 -6.15 -11.78 -6.49
N SER A 19 -6.44 -12.68 -5.56
CA SER A 19 -7.39 -13.78 -5.76
C SER A 19 -8.79 -13.30 -6.11
N ALA A 20 -9.29 -12.27 -5.44
CA ALA A 20 -10.61 -11.69 -5.69
C ALA A 20 -10.69 -11.04 -7.08
N ILE A 21 -9.66 -10.30 -7.49
CA ILE A 21 -9.56 -9.64 -8.80
C ILE A 21 -9.63 -10.65 -9.94
N LEU A 22 -8.88 -11.75 -9.83
CA LEU A 22 -8.85 -12.81 -10.83
C LEU A 22 -10.17 -13.58 -10.95
N ARG A 23 -10.95 -13.66 -9.86
CA ARG A 23 -12.28 -14.30 -9.83
C ARG A 23 -13.41 -13.36 -10.24
N ALA A 24 -13.22 -12.05 -10.07
CA ALA A 24 -14.24 -11.06 -10.39
C ALA A 24 -14.56 -11.05 -11.89
N LEU A 25 -15.84 -10.98 -12.23
CA LEU A 25 -16.26 -10.78 -13.61
C LEU A 25 -15.93 -9.35 -14.05
N PRO A 26 -15.58 -9.14 -15.34
CA PRO A 26 -15.33 -7.80 -15.87
C PRO A 26 -16.52 -6.84 -15.64
N ASN A 27 -17.73 -7.38 -15.78
CA ASN A 27 -18.99 -6.63 -15.73
C ASN A 27 -19.95 -7.39 -14.80
N GLY A 28 -19.94 -7.09 -13.49
CA GLY A 28 -20.89 -7.72 -12.59
C GLY A 28 -20.69 -7.43 -11.10
N SER A 29 -21.71 -6.80 -10.51
CA SER A 29 -21.95 -6.69 -9.05
C SER A 29 -21.10 -5.71 -8.22
N VAL A 30 -21.43 -5.68 -6.92
CA VAL A 30 -21.08 -4.68 -5.88
C VAL A 30 -19.57 -4.46 -5.69
N ARG A 31 -18.71 -5.36 -6.15
CA ARG A 31 -17.25 -5.20 -6.25
C ARG A 31 -16.80 -5.46 -7.68
N SER A 32 -16.79 -4.41 -8.51
CA SER A 32 -16.21 -4.49 -9.85
C SER A 32 -14.69 -4.71 -9.76
N ARG A 33 -14.12 -5.29 -10.81
CA ARG A 33 -12.68 -5.46 -10.97
C ARG A 33 -11.92 -4.14 -10.78
N ASP A 34 -12.49 -3.01 -11.25
CA ASP A 34 -11.93 -1.67 -11.01
C ASP A 34 -11.80 -1.33 -9.52
N ARG A 35 -12.85 -1.57 -8.72
CA ARG A 35 -12.83 -1.24 -7.29
C ARG A 35 -11.79 -2.07 -6.53
N LEU A 36 -11.68 -3.35 -6.88
CA LEU A 36 -10.70 -4.24 -6.26
C LEU A 36 -9.27 -3.87 -6.64
N VAL A 37 -9.03 -3.43 -7.88
CA VAL A 37 -7.71 -2.95 -8.32
C VAL A 37 -7.35 -1.62 -7.65
N ASP A 38 -8.31 -0.71 -7.50
CA ASP A 38 -8.10 0.53 -6.73
C ASP A 38 -7.81 0.24 -5.24
N GLU A 39 -8.47 -0.76 -4.66
CA GLU A 39 -8.22 -1.24 -3.29
C GLU A 39 -6.80 -1.83 -3.19
N LEU A 40 -6.43 -2.73 -4.10
CA LEU A 40 -5.07 -3.29 -4.18
C LEU A 40 -3.99 -2.21 -4.29
N ASP A 41 -4.18 -1.19 -5.14
CA ASP A 41 -3.23 -0.08 -5.27
C ASP A 41 -3.06 0.70 -3.97
N SER A 42 -4.16 1.03 -3.29
CA SER A 42 -4.09 1.71 -1.99
C SER A 42 -3.41 0.85 -0.92
N GLU A 43 -3.63 -0.46 -0.96
CA GLU A 43 -3.13 -1.44 0.01
C GLU A 43 -1.62 -1.70 -0.16
N LEU A 44 -1.14 -1.78 -1.41
CA LEU A 44 0.29 -1.92 -1.68
C LEU A 44 1.07 -0.66 -1.33
N ARG A 45 0.55 0.51 -1.70
CA ARG A 45 1.26 1.77 -1.42
C ARG A 45 1.45 2.04 0.06
N ARG A 46 0.41 1.80 0.87
CA ARG A 46 0.51 1.98 2.32
C ARG A 46 1.49 0.97 2.94
N HIS A 47 1.61 -0.21 2.35
CA HIS A 47 2.45 -1.29 2.83
C HIS A 47 3.91 -1.00 2.50
N PHE A 48 4.24 -0.80 1.22
CA PHE A 48 5.58 -0.45 0.77
C PHE A 48 6.11 0.83 1.40
N GLU A 49 5.29 1.89 1.49
CA GLU A 49 5.71 3.14 2.16
C GLU A 49 6.00 2.91 3.66
N ALA A 50 5.25 2.03 4.32
CA ALA A 50 5.51 1.71 5.72
C ALA A 50 6.77 0.85 5.90
N GLU A 51 7.07 -0.06 4.97
CA GLU A 51 8.29 -0.88 5.00
C GLU A 51 9.52 -0.04 4.73
N GLU A 52 9.49 0.78 3.69
CA GLU A 52 10.59 1.65 3.28
C GLU A 52 10.94 2.67 4.38
N GLU A 53 9.94 3.35 4.94
CA GLU A 53 10.15 4.43 5.92
C GLU A 53 10.33 3.91 7.36
N SER A 54 10.25 2.59 7.60
CA SER A 54 10.54 1.99 8.92
C SER A 54 11.54 0.82 8.84
N LEU A 55 11.07 -0.36 8.45
CA LEU A 55 11.85 -1.59 8.50
C LEU A 55 13.11 -1.53 7.63
N PHE A 56 12.99 -1.06 6.39
CA PHE A 56 14.12 -0.97 5.48
C PHE A 56 15.09 0.13 5.93
N ASP A 57 14.60 1.28 6.40
CA ASP A 57 15.41 2.36 6.98
C ASP A 57 16.30 1.85 8.13
N ALA A 58 15.75 1.00 9.00
CA ALA A 58 16.48 0.43 10.13
C ALA A 58 17.54 -0.62 9.73
N LEU A 59 17.41 -1.22 8.53
CA LEU A 59 18.21 -2.36 8.09
C LEU A 59 19.11 -2.04 6.87
N GLU A 60 18.92 -0.91 6.18
CA GLU A 60 19.62 -0.56 4.92
C GLU A 60 21.15 -0.46 5.10
N ASP A 61 21.59 -0.09 6.30
CA ASP A 61 23.01 0.06 6.61
C ASP A 61 23.68 -1.24 7.09
N HIS A 62 22.94 -2.31 7.34
CA HIS A 62 23.49 -3.55 7.87
C HIS A 62 23.99 -4.49 6.75
N ASP A 63 25.21 -5.01 6.86
CA ASP A 63 25.88 -5.72 5.75
C ASP A 63 25.15 -6.99 5.29
N ARG A 64 24.40 -7.67 6.18
CA ARG A 64 23.59 -8.85 5.83
C ARG A 64 22.39 -8.51 4.95
N THR A 65 21.78 -7.34 5.16
CA THR A 65 20.46 -6.99 4.60
C THR A 65 20.55 -5.94 3.50
N ARG A 66 21.59 -5.09 3.47
CA ARG A 66 21.73 -3.99 2.51
C ARG A 66 21.42 -4.39 1.06
N ARG A 67 22.03 -5.47 0.59
CA ARG A 67 21.82 -5.94 -0.78
C ARG A 67 20.39 -6.44 -1.01
N LEU A 68 19.83 -7.18 -0.06
CA LEU A 68 18.47 -7.70 -0.17
C LEU A 68 17.46 -6.54 -0.19
N ILE A 69 17.67 -5.52 0.63
CA ILE A 69 16.84 -4.30 0.66
C ILE A 69 16.89 -3.56 -0.67
N ASP A 70 18.09 -3.33 -1.23
CA ASP A 70 18.21 -2.70 -2.55
C ASP A 70 17.42 -3.50 -3.62
N GLU A 71 17.46 -4.83 -3.58
CA GLU A 71 16.72 -5.69 -4.50
C GLU A 71 15.20 -5.66 -4.26
N LEU A 72 14.73 -5.57 -3.00
CA LEU A 72 13.32 -5.48 -2.65
C LEU A 72 12.73 -4.09 -2.99
N GLU A 73 13.49 -3.01 -2.80
CA GLU A 73 13.11 -1.66 -3.25
C GLU A 73 12.95 -1.62 -4.78
N ASP A 74 13.85 -2.25 -5.53
CA ASP A 74 13.72 -2.37 -7.00
C ASP A 74 12.46 -3.18 -7.39
N GLU A 75 12.09 -4.19 -6.60
CA GLU A 75 10.84 -4.94 -6.79
C GLU A 75 9.59 -4.11 -6.49
N HIS A 76 9.58 -3.31 -5.43
CA HIS A 76 8.51 -2.34 -5.16
C HIS A 76 8.29 -1.44 -6.37
N GLU A 77 9.36 -0.84 -6.90
CA GLU A 77 9.29 0.05 -8.07
C GLU A 77 8.66 -0.65 -9.30
N GLU A 78 9.03 -1.91 -9.55
CA GLU A 78 8.51 -2.68 -10.67
C GLU A 78 7.04 -3.08 -10.49
N ILE A 79 6.66 -3.53 -9.29
CA ILE A 79 5.27 -3.87 -8.91
C ILE A 79 4.38 -2.65 -9.10
N GLU A 80 4.80 -1.51 -8.55
CA GLU A 80 4.08 -0.25 -8.62
C GLU A 80 3.91 0.24 -10.07
N ARG A 81 4.96 0.16 -10.88
CA ARG A 81 4.92 0.52 -12.29
C ARG A 81 3.91 -0.34 -13.06
N ARG A 82 3.96 -1.66 -12.90
CA ARG A 82 3.05 -2.60 -13.57
C ARG A 82 1.60 -2.40 -13.13
N LEU A 83 1.37 -2.18 -11.85
CA LEU A 83 0.03 -1.90 -11.33
C LEU A 83 -0.52 -0.60 -11.92
N ALA A 84 0.29 0.45 -11.99
CA ALA A 84 -0.11 1.72 -12.59
C ALA A 84 -0.45 1.59 -14.09
N GLU A 85 0.23 0.70 -14.82
CA GLU A 85 -0.10 0.35 -16.20
C GLU A 85 -1.46 -0.36 -16.29
N LEU A 86 -1.69 -1.38 -15.45
CA LEU A 86 -2.94 -2.14 -15.38
C LEU A 86 -4.14 -1.28 -14.98
N VAL A 87 -3.99 -0.33 -14.06
CA VAL A 87 -5.03 0.62 -13.63
C VAL A 87 -5.52 1.47 -14.81
N ARG A 88 -4.61 1.86 -15.71
CA ARG A 88 -4.91 2.73 -16.87
C ARG A 88 -5.65 2.01 -17.99
N VAL A 89 -5.61 0.69 -18.04
CA VAL A 89 -6.33 -0.08 -19.07
C VAL A 89 -7.84 0.10 -18.87
N PRO A 90 -8.58 0.62 -19.88
CA PRO A 90 -10.02 0.78 -19.78
C PRO A 90 -10.76 -0.56 -19.77
N ASP A 91 -10.35 -1.49 -20.65
CA ASP A 91 -10.92 -2.83 -20.72
C ASP A 91 -10.15 -3.81 -19.83
N LYS A 92 -10.43 -3.75 -18.52
CA LYS A 92 -9.93 -4.72 -17.56
C LYS A 92 -10.57 -6.10 -17.71
N GLY A 93 -11.51 -6.27 -18.63
CA GLY A 93 -12.13 -7.56 -18.94
C GLY A 93 -11.37 -8.39 -19.95
N SER A 94 -10.43 -7.77 -20.68
CA SER A 94 -9.67 -8.44 -21.72
C SER A 94 -8.79 -9.58 -21.19
N GLN A 95 -8.53 -10.55 -22.08
CA GLN A 95 -7.61 -11.65 -21.79
C GLN A 95 -6.19 -11.15 -21.52
N ASN A 96 -5.72 -10.17 -22.30
CA ASN A 96 -4.39 -9.58 -22.12
C ASN A 96 -4.24 -8.95 -20.74
N TRP A 97 -5.20 -8.11 -20.32
CA TRP A 97 -5.19 -7.53 -18.98
C TRP A 97 -5.15 -8.61 -17.89
N THR A 98 -5.90 -9.70 -18.06
CA THR A 98 -5.91 -10.81 -17.10
C THR A 98 -4.57 -11.54 -17.05
N LEU A 99 -3.87 -11.71 -18.18
CA LEU A 99 -2.54 -12.30 -18.23
C LEU A 99 -1.50 -11.39 -17.55
N ASP A 100 -1.54 -10.10 -17.84
CA ASP A 100 -0.65 -9.10 -17.24
C ASP A 100 -0.87 -9.02 -15.72
N PHE A 101 -2.13 -9.04 -15.26
CA PHE A 101 -2.46 -9.06 -13.83
C PHE A 101 -1.99 -10.37 -13.15
N ARG A 102 -2.09 -11.52 -13.82
CA ARG A 102 -1.52 -12.78 -13.28
C ARG A 102 -0.01 -12.68 -13.12
N SER A 103 0.67 -12.08 -14.09
CA SER A 103 2.12 -11.87 -13.98
C SER A 103 2.48 -10.94 -12.82
N LEU A 104 1.69 -9.88 -12.57
CA LEU A 104 1.86 -9.02 -11.40
C LEU A 104 1.62 -9.78 -10.08
N ALA A 105 0.56 -10.59 -10.01
CA ALA A 105 0.25 -11.38 -8.82
C ALA A 105 1.36 -12.39 -8.49
N THR A 106 1.99 -13.01 -9.50
CA THR A 106 3.17 -13.88 -9.28
C THR A 106 4.39 -13.09 -8.80
N LEU A 107 4.60 -11.87 -9.30
CA LEU A 107 5.70 -11.02 -8.82
C LEU A 107 5.50 -10.64 -7.35
N LEU A 108 4.27 -10.29 -6.95
CA LEU A 108 3.91 -10.01 -5.56
C LEU A 108 4.10 -11.22 -4.64
N GLU A 109 3.67 -12.40 -5.08
CA GLU A 109 3.83 -13.64 -4.30
C GLU A 109 5.31 -13.95 -4.06
N GLU A 110 6.16 -13.79 -5.09
CA GLU A 110 7.60 -13.98 -4.95
C GLU A 110 8.23 -12.93 -4.03
N HIS A 111 7.86 -11.66 -4.19
CA HIS A 111 8.32 -10.56 -3.34
C HIS A 111 8.02 -10.82 -1.85
N PHE A 112 6.77 -11.10 -1.50
CA PHE A 112 6.39 -11.42 -0.12
C PHE A 112 7.09 -12.67 0.41
N ARG A 113 7.30 -13.68 -0.43
CA ARG A 113 8.05 -14.87 -0.06
C ARG A 113 9.50 -14.52 0.30
N ARG A 114 10.17 -13.67 -0.48
CA ARG A 114 11.53 -13.20 -0.18
C ARG A 114 11.57 -12.43 1.14
N GLU A 115 10.60 -11.57 1.39
CA GLU A 115 10.53 -10.87 2.67
C GLU A 115 10.34 -11.83 3.84
N GLU A 116 9.35 -12.72 3.76
CA GLU A 116 9.02 -13.65 4.83
C GLU A 116 10.10 -14.71 5.11
N ASP A 117 10.76 -15.21 4.05
CA ASP A 117 11.75 -16.29 4.15
C ASP A 117 13.19 -15.79 4.29
N GLU A 118 13.50 -14.55 3.89
CA GLU A 118 14.87 -14.01 3.87
C GLU A 118 15.00 -12.76 4.76
N LEU A 119 14.23 -11.70 4.50
CA LEU A 119 14.39 -10.42 5.21
C LEU A 119 13.93 -10.50 6.67
N LEU A 120 12.72 -10.98 6.93
CA LEU A 120 12.14 -11.00 8.28
C LEU A 120 12.91 -11.91 9.26
N PRO A 121 13.46 -13.07 8.86
CA PRO A 121 14.37 -13.84 9.70
C PRO A 121 15.63 -13.06 10.07
N ASP A 122 16.29 -12.43 9.10
CA ASP A 122 17.48 -11.61 9.34
C ASP A 122 17.16 -10.41 10.25
N ALA A 123 16.04 -9.73 10.03
CA ALA A 123 15.57 -8.62 10.85
C ALA A 123 15.39 -9.01 12.32
N ARG A 124 14.86 -10.21 12.59
CA ARG A 124 14.68 -10.72 13.97
C ARG A 124 16.00 -11.03 14.67
N GLU A 125 17.06 -11.35 13.93
CA GLU A 125 18.39 -11.59 14.49
C GLU A 125 19.16 -10.28 14.72
N ILE A 126 18.91 -9.26 13.89
CA ILE A 126 19.62 -7.97 13.93
C ILE A 126 19.02 -7.02 14.95
N LEU A 127 17.68 -6.94 15.02
CA LEU A 127 16.97 -5.94 15.81
C LEU A 127 16.70 -6.42 17.23
N SER A 128 16.91 -5.53 18.20
CA SER A 128 16.51 -5.77 19.59
C SER A 128 14.99 -5.75 19.76
N GLU A 129 14.49 -6.31 20.85
CA GLU A 129 13.05 -6.26 21.17
C GLU A 129 12.51 -4.83 21.28
N GLU A 130 13.34 -3.89 21.77
CA GLU A 130 13.01 -2.46 21.87
C GLU A 130 12.89 -1.82 20.48
N GLN A 131 13.86 -2.08 19.59
CA GLN A 131 13.80 -1.59 18.21
C GLN A 131 12.58 -2.15 17.46
N VAL A 132 12.28 -3.44 17.63
CA VAL A 132 11.08 -4.06 17.01
C VAL A 132 9.79 -3.42 17.54
N TRP A 133 9.76 -3.02 18.82
CA TRP A 133 8.62 -2.32 19.41
C TRP A 133 8.46 -0.91 18.82
N GLU A 134 9.54 -0.17 18.64
CA GLU A 134 9.54 1.16 18.01
C GLU A 134 9.10 1.09 16.54
N LEU A 135 9.71 0.19 15.76
CA LEU A 135 9.38 0.00 14.34
C LEU A 135 7.93 -0.42 14.13
N ARG A 136 7.35 -1.19 15.05
CA ARG A 136 5.91 -1.50 15.03
C ARG A 136 5.06 -0.22 15.06
N HIS A 137 5.44 0.76 15.87
CA HIS A 137 4.72 2.01 15.98
C HIS A 137 4.89 2.86 14.72
N GLU A 138 6.12 3.00 14.22
CA GLU A 138 6.42 3.72 12.98
C GLU A 138 5.67 3.13 11.77
N PHE A 139 5.72 1.81 11.60
CA PHE A 139 4.99 1.10 10.54
C PHE A 139 3.48 1.37 10.61
N ALA A 140 2.89 1.34 11.82
CA ALA A 140 1.47 1.62 12.00
C ALA A 140 1.13 3.10 11.74
N GLU A 141 2.01 4.02 12.14
CA GLU A 141 1.84 5.46 11.95
C GLU A 141 1.90 5.85 10.47
N GLU A 142 2.86 5.32 9.71
CA GLU A 142 2.98 5.60 8.27
C GLU A 142 1.74 5.14 7.51
N LYS A 143 1.21 3.96 7.84
CA LYS A 143 -0.06 3.49 7.27
C LYS A 143 -1.24 4.41 7.59
N ILE A 144 -1.30 4.96 8.81
CA ILE A 144 -2.33 5.92 9.21
C ILE A 144 -2.15 7.26 8.48
N GLU A 145 -0.92 7.74 8.35
CA GLU A 145 -0.64 9.01 7.69
C GLU A 145 -0.90 8.94 6.18
N HIS A 146 -0.60 7.80 5.54
CA HIS A 146 -0.98 7.53 4.16
C HIS A 146 -2.50 7.70 3.96
N LEU A 147 -3.32 7.09 4.82
CA LEU A 147 -4.78 7.21 4.78
C LEU A 147 -5.24 8.67 4.98
N ARG A 148 -4.59 9.43 5.88
CA ARG A 148 -4.91 10.84 6.11
C ARG A 148 -4.54 11.72 4.91
N ARG A 149 -3.37 11.51 4.32
CA ARG A 149 -2.92 12.22 3.09
C ARG A 149 -3.89 11.97 1.95
N HIS A 150 -4.30 10.73 1.75
CA HIS A 150 -5.26 10.35 0.71
C HIS A 150 -6.66 10.96 0.98
N HIS A 151 -7.13 10.95 2.24
CA HIS A 151 -8.41 11.54 2.61
C HIS A 151 -8.45 13.07 2.46
N ARG A 152 -7.40 13.79 2.88
CA ARG A 152 -7.29 15.25 2.69
C ARG A 152 -7.31 15.66 1.22
N GLN A 153 -6.75 14.83 0.34
CA GLN A 153 -6.70 15.11 -1.10
C GLN A 153 -8.02 14.78 -1.81
N GLY A 154 -8.81 13.82 -1.33
CA GLY A 154 -10.16 13.51 -1.83
C GLY A 154 -11.27 14.48 -1.38
N SER A 155 -11.00 15.35 -0.41
CA SER A 155 -11.98 16.30 0.16
C SER A 155 -12.04 17.66 -0.58
N ALA A 156 -11.08 17.95 -1.46
CA ALA A 156 -11.05 19.20 -2.24
C ALA A 156 -12.17 19.32 -3.30
N ALA A 157 -12.99 18.27 -3.48
CA ALA A 157 -14.18 18.27 -4.33
C ALA A 157 -15.45 17.79 -3.58
N SER A 158 -15.66 18.25 -2.36
CA SER A 158 -17.01 18.31 -1.77
C SER A 158 -17.14 19.51 -0.83
N SER A 159 -17.11 20.71 -1.39
CA SER A 159 -17.70 21.87 -0.72
C SER A 159 -19.21 21.64 -0.55
N GLY A 160 -19.60 21.12 0.61
CA GLY A 160 -21.00 21.06 1.04
C GLY A 160 -21.44 19.75 1.65
N LEU A 161 -20.84 19.33 2.78
CA LEU A 161 -21.47 18.57 3.89
C LEU A 161 -20.38 18.09 4.85
N LEU A 162 -19.83 18.99 5.68
CA LEU A 162 -19.21 18.58 6.93
C LEU A 162 -20.31 18.52 7.99
N LEU A 163 -20.92 17.34 8.14
CA LEU A 163 -21.75 17.01 9.29
C LEU A 163 -21.36 15.63 9.83
N GLY A 164 -20.51 15.67 10.86
CA GLY A 164 -20.62 14.76 11.99
C GLY A 164 -19.75 13.50 11.99
N VAL A 165 -18.54 13.60 12.56
CA VAL A 165 -18.03 12.55 13.47
C VAL A 165 -17.32 13.21 14.66
N LEU A 166 -18.10 13.92 15.46
CA LEU A 166 -17.90 14.00 16.90
C LEU A 166 -19.31 13.95 17.51
N VAL A 167 -19.71 12.78 18.00
CA VAL A 167 -20.64 12.53 19.14
C VAL A 167 -21.10 11.07 19.09
N GLY A 168 -20.74 10.32 20.14
CA GLY A 168 -21.59 9.29 20.74
C GLY A 168 -21.66 7.92 20.07
N ALA A 169 -21.35 6.89 20.85
CA ALA A 169 -21.35 5.45 20.53
C ALA A 169 -22.74 4.84 20.21
N ALA A 170 -23.59 5.52 19.43
CA ALA A 170 -24.89 5.02 18.98
C ALA A 170 -25.19 5.29 17.50
N ALA A 171 -24.51 6.23 16.84
CA ALA A 171 -24.75 6.55 15.42
C ALA A 171 -23.95 5.67 14.43
N GLY A 172 -22.89 5.00 14.89
CA GLY A 172 -22.01 4.19 14.03
C GLY A 172 -22.67 2.94 13.44
N ALA A 173 -23.68 2.36 14.10
CA ALA A 173 -24.32 1.14 13.66
C ALA A 173 -25.13 1.31 12.36
N LEU A 174 -25.74 2.49 12.15
CA LEU A 174 -26.52 2.77 10.94
C LEU A 174 -25.63 3.06 9.73
N ALA A 175 -24.48 3.70 9.94
CA ALA A 175 -23.47 3.89 8.90
C ALA A 175 -22.86 2.55 8.44
N PHE A 176 -22.60 1.63 9.37
CA PHE A 176 -22.11 0.28 9.07
C PHE A 176 -23.15 -0.58 8.32
N ALA A 177 -24.43 -0.49 8.70
CA ALA A 177 -25.52 -1.20 8.01
C ALA A 177 -25.77 -0.68 6.59
N ALA A 178 -25.60 0.62 6.36
CA ALA A 178 -25.70 1.24 5.03
C ALA A 178 -24.52 0.83 4.12
N TRP A 179 -23.31 0.65 4.66
CA TRP A 179 -22.15 0.13 3.90
C TRP A 179 -22.36 -1.33 3.45
N ARG A 180 -23.01 -2.15 4.29
CA ARG A 180 -23.29 -3.57 4.01
C ARG A 180 -24.44 -3.80 3.00
N SER A 181 -25.30 -2.81 2.78
CA SER A 181 -26.54 -2.96 1.98
C SER A 181 -26.54 -2.26 0.62
N GLY A 182 -25.37 -1.88 0.10
CA GLY A 182 -25.20 -1.60 -1.33
C GLY A 182 -25.98 -0.40 -1.85
N PHE A 183 -25.82 0.77 -1.23
CA PHE A 183 -26.32 2.01 -1.83
C PHE A 183 -25.44 2.41 -3.02
N THR A 184 -26.03 2.37 -4.20
CA THR A 184 -25.40 2.69 -5.47
C THR A 184 -25.35 4.21 -5.68
N ARG A 185 -24.14 4.75 -5.81
CA ARG A 185 -23.90 5.90 -6.69
C ARG A 185 -22.59 5.66 -7.40
N ALA A 186 -22.65 5.41 -8.70
CA ALA A 186 -21.50 5.44 -9.57
C ALA A 186 -20.95 6.88 -9.54
N SER A 187 -19.88 7.12 -8.79
CA SER A 187 -19.04 8.27 -9.03
C SER A 187 -18.04 7.87 -10.11
N GLU A 188 -18.29 8.32 -11.33
CA GLU A 188 -17.25 8.37 -12.35
C GLU A 188 -16.19 9.35 -11.82
N ARG A 189 -15.07 8.82 -11.32
CA ARG A 189 -13.90 9.62 -10.95
C ARG A 189 -13.39 10.34 -12.19
N SER A 190 -13.21 11.66 -12.07
CA SER A 190 -12.84 12.52 -13.20
C SER A 190 -11.40 12.23 -13.67
N PRO A 191 -11.05 12.49 -14.95
CA PRO A 191 -9.71 12.27 -15.49
C PRO A 191 -8.57 12.94 -14.71
N VAL A 192 -8.87 13.94 -13.88
CA VAL A 192 -7.89 14.72 -13.10
C VAL A 192 -7.31 13.91 -11.93
N GLU A 193 -8.06 13.00 -11.32
CA GLU A 193 -7.57 12.14 -10.23
C GLU A 193 -6.57 11.08 -10.73
N ARG A 194 -6.74 10.58 -11.95
CA ARG A 194 -5.83 9.61 -12.58
C ARG A 194 -4.44 10.19 -12.89
N GLN A 195 -4.34 11.49 -13.14
CA GLN A 195 -3.06 12.13 -13.48
C GLN A 195 -2.22 12.50 -12.24
N ARG A 196 -2.87 12.67 -11.07
CA ARG A 196 -2.19 12.89 -9.78
C ARG A 196 -1.53 11.63 -9.21
N HIS A 197 -2.03 10.46 -9.60
CA HIS A 197 -1.50 9.13 -9.28
C HIS A 197 -0.03 8.93 -9.68
N LEU A 198 0.44 9.66 -10.69
CA LEU A 198 1.81 9.60 -11.22
C LEU A 198 2.82 10.42 -10.39
N SER A 199 2.34 11.49 -9.74
CA SER A 199 3.17 12.41 -8.96
C SER A 199 3.69 11.75 -7.69
N TRP A 200 2.92 10.84 -7.09
CA TRP A 200 3.28 10.17 -5.84
C TRP A 200 4.54 9.30 -6.00
N TYR A 201 4.59 8.45 -7.04
CA TYR A 201 5.74 7.58 -7.35
C TYR A 201 7.06 8.35 -7.53
N SER A 202 7.01 9.60 -7.98
CA SER A 202 8.21 10.44 -8.14
C SER A 202 8.60 11.16 -6.84
N ASN A 203 7.65 11.46 -5.96
CA ASN A 203 7.87 12.26 -4.76
C ASN A 203 8.34 11.42 -3.55
N VAL A 204 7.83 10.20 -3.36
CA VAL A 204 8.34 9.27 -2.33
C VAL A 204 9.80 8.94 -2.62
N LYS A 205 10.11 8.60 -3.87
CA LYS A 205 11.47 8.36 -4.39
C LYS A 205 12.44 9.54 -4.16
N LEU A 206 11.98 10.78 -4.38
CA LEU A 206 12.78 11.97 -4.06
C LEU A 206 13.04 12.06 -2.57
N ARG A 207 12.03 11.80 -1.73
CA ARG A 207 12.12 11.92 -0.28
C ARG A 207 13.02 10.84 0.33
N SER A 208 12.81 9.56 -0.01
CA SER A 208 13.65 8.45 0.47
C SER A 208 15.11 8.61 0.00
N ARG A 209 15.35 8.95 -1.27
CA ARG A 209 16.72 9.23 -1.77
C ARG A 209 17.34 10.49 -1.18
N MET A 210 16.56 11.52 -0.88
CA MET A 210 17.04 12.72 -0.20
C MET A 210 17.37 12.44 1.26
N ASN A 211 16.52 11.69 1.97
CA ASN A 211 16.75 11.24 3.34
C ASN A 211 18.02 10.38 3.42
N ARG A 212 18.18 9.38 2.53
CA ARG A 212 19.40 8.58 2.38
C ARG A 212 20.63 9.45 2.10
N ALA A 213 20.53 10.40 1.16
CA ALA A 213 21.63 11.31 0.83
C ALA A 213 21.96 12.30 1.97
N GLU A 214 21.01 12.70 2.79
CA GLU A 214 21.22 13.53 3.98
C GLU A 214 21.88 12.75 5.11
N ARG A 215 21.45 11.50 5.37
CA ARG A 215 22.07 10.60 6.36
C ARG A 215 23.54 10.29 6.02
N LEU A 216 23.83 9.98 4.76
CA LEU A 216 25.21 9.75 4.29
C LEU A 216 26.10 11.01 4.41
N ARG A 217 25.50 12.21 4.39
CA ARG A 217 26.22 13.48 4.57
C ARG A 217 26.41 13.88 6.03
N ASN A 218 25.64 13.32 6.96
CA ASN A 218 25.67 13.72 8.37
C ASN A 218 25.55 12.51 9.31
N PRO A 219 26.64 11.71 9.48
CA PRO A 219 26.62 10.47 10.25
C PRO A 219 26.41 10.67 11.77
N ALA A 220 26.32 11.91 12.26
CA ALA A 220 26.14 12.26 13.67
C ALA A 220 24.65 12.40 14.10
N LEU A 221 23.70 12.07 13.22
CA LEU A 221 22.25 12.08 13.51
C LEU A 221 21.70 10.71 13.96
N LYS A 222 22.58 9.73 14.22
CA LYS A 222 22.22 8.44 14.84
C LYS A 222 22.35 8.51 16.36
#